data_AF-A0A3C0WZD8-F1
#
_entry.id   AF-A0A3C0WZD8-F1
#
_cell.length_a   1.000
_cell.length_b   1.000
_cell.length_c   1.000
_cell.angle_alpha   90.00
_cell.angle_beta   90.00
_cell.angle_gamma   90.00
#
_symmetry.space_group_name_H-M   'P 1'
#
loop_
_entity.id
_entity.type
_entity.pdbx_description
1 polymer ?
#
loop_
_entity_poly.entity_id
_entity_poly.type
_entity_poly.pdbx_seq_one_letter_code
_entity_poly.pdbx_strand_id
1 'polypeptide(L)'
;PVEIVDEIKGSMLQYSMSVLVGRAIPDVRDGLKPVHRRILYTMFENGLTPDKAYRKCADTVGSVLGRYHPHGDASVYDAMVRMA
;
A
#
# COMPACT_ATOMS: atom_id res chain seq x y z
N PRO A 1 -34.24 -11.27 3.54
CA PRO A 1 -33.68 -10.98 2.20
C PRO A 1 -33.52 -9.48 2.02
N VAL A 2 -32.36 -9.01 1.58
CA VAL A 2 -32.09 -7.60 1.29
C VAL A 2 -32.53 -7.31 -0.14
N GLU A 3 -33.06 -6.12 -0.41
CA GLU A 3 -33.47 -5.69 -1.75
C GLU A 3 -32.23 -5.44 -2.61
N ILE A 4 -32.26 -5.84 -3.88
CA ILE A 4 -31.07 -5.84 -4.75
C ILE A 4 -30.56 -4.42 -5.01
N VAL A 5 -31.46 -3.45 -5.15
CA VAL A 5 -31.09 -2.05 -5.37
C VAL A 5 -30.37 -1.48 -4.14
N ASP A 6 -30.85 -1.81 -2.95
CA ASP A 6 -30.23 -1.35 -1.70
C ASP A 6 -28.86 -2.00 -1.46
N GLU A 7 -28.72 -3.30 -1.75
CA GLU A 7 -27.45 -4.01 -1.66
C GLU A 7 -26.39 -3.44 -2.61
N ILE A 8 -26.77 -3.16 -3.87
CA ILE A 8 -25.85 -2.57 -4.86
C ILE A 8 -25.41 -1.16 -4.42
N LYS A 9 -26.33 -0.32 -3.96
CA LYS A 9 -25.99 1.03 -3.48
C LYS A 9 -25.05 0.98 -2.27
N GLY A 10 -25.33 0.10 -1.31
CA GLY A 10 -24.50 -0.09 -0.13
C GLY A 10 -23.09 -0.55 -0.49
N SER A 11 -22.99 -1.62 -1.28
CA SER A 11 -21.71 -2.19 -1.74
C SER A 11 -20.88 -1.19 -2.55
N MET A 12 -21.52 -0.44 -3.46
CA MET A 12 -20.82 0.56 -4.27
C MET A 12 -20.31 1.72 -3.42
N LEU A 13 -21.09 2.19 -2.45
CA LEU A 13 -20.66 3.25 -1.54
C LEU A 13 -19.49 2.81 -0.66
N GLN A 14 -19.54 1.60 -0.10
CA GLN A 14 -18.46 1.06 0.73
C GLN A 14 -17.17 0.87 -0.05
N TYR A 15 -17.24 0.30 -1.24
CA TYR A 15 -16.07 0.17 -2.10
C TYR A 15 -15.49 1.54 -2.46
N SER A 16 -16.32 2.47 -2.92
CA SER A 16 -15.88 3.83 -3.30
C SER A 16 -15.16 4.54 -2.14
N MET A 17 -15.74 4.50 -0.95
CA MET A 17 -15.14 5.10 0.24
C MET A 17 -13.80 4.44 0.60
N SER A 18 -13.73 3.10 0.54
CA SER A 18 -12.49 2.36 0.81
C SER A 18 -11.37 2.71 -0.16
N VAL A 19 -11.68 2.94 -1.44
CA VAL A 19 -10.69 3.32 -2.45
C VAL A 19 -10.20 4.74 -2.25
N LEU A 20 -11.12 5.68 -1.99
CA LEU A 20 -10.78 7.09 -1.80
C LEU A 20 -9.83 7.28 -0.61
N VAL A 21 -10.19 6.72 0.55
CA VAL A 21 -9.43 6.90 1.79
C VAL A 21 -8.24 5.95 1.89
N GLY A 22 -8.41 4.69 1.51
CA GLY A 22 -7.43 3.63 1.74
C GLY A 22 -6.40 3.44 0.62
N ARG A 23 -6.53 4.14 -0.52
CA ARG A 23 -5.67 3.90 -1.69
C ARG A 23 -5.31 5.16 -2.47
N ALA A 24 -6.30 5.98 -2.83
CA ALA A 24 -6.13 7.01 -3.85
C ALA A 24 -5.57 8.32 -3.30
N ILE A 25 -6.15 8.85 -2.22
CA ILE A 25 -5.83 10.17 -1.67
C ILE A 25 -4.72 10.02 -0.61
N PRO A 26 -3.62 10.79 -0.70
CA PRO A 26 -2.58 10.81 0.32
C PRO A 26 -3.05 11.50 1.61
N ASP A 27 -2.45 11.13 2.74
CA ASP A 27 -2.68 11.85 4.00
C ASP A 27 -1.98 13.22 3.95
N VAL A 28 -2.63 14.27 4.45
CA VAL A 28 -2.11 15.65 4.39
C VAL A 28 -0.86 15.83 5.26
N ARG A 29 -0.70 15.01 6.32
CA ARG A 29 0.40 15.16 7.28
C ARG A 29 1.75 14.75 6.73
N ASP A 30 1.77 13.72 5.88
CA ASP A 30 3.01 13.17 5.31
C ASP A 30 3.03 13.19 3.78
N GLY A 31 1.91 13.46 3.11
CA GLY A 31 1.80 13.43 1.65
C GLY A 31 1.93 12.02 1.05
N LEU A 32 1.95 10.97 1.89
CA LEU A 32 2.22 9.61 1.45
C LEU A 32 0.94 8.80 1.28
N LYS A 33 0.88 8.07 0.16
CA LYS A 33 -0.11 7.01 -0.03
C LYS A 33 0.20 5.84 0.92
N PRO A 34 -0.81 5.04 1.32
CA PRO A 34 -0.61 3.90 2.21
C PRO A 34 0.46 2.90 1.76
N VAL A 35 0.62 2.69 0.45
CA VAL A 35 1.67 1.80 -0.10
C VAL A 35 3.08 2.34 0.15
N HIS A 36 3.33 3.64 -0.05
CA HIS A 36 4.64 4.26 0.20
C HIS A 36 5.02 4.16 1.67
N ARG A 37 4.07 4.42 2.58
CA ARG A 37 4.30 4.34 4.02
C ARG A 37 4.72 2.95 4.47
N ARG A 38 4.07 1.91 3.94
CA ARG A 38 4.40 0.50 4.24
C ARG A 38 5.78 0.10 3.73
N ILE A 39 6.16 0.55 2.53
CA ILE A 39 7.50 0.31 1.95
C ILE A 39 8.58 0.96 2.83
N LEU A 40 8.46 2.26 3.10
CA LEU A 40 9.44 3.00 3.91
C LEU A 40 9.55 2.45 5.32
N TYR A 41 8.42 2.09 5.94
CA TYR A 41 8.41 1.50 7.27
C TYR A 41 9.10 0.12 7.30
N THR A 42 8.88 -0.72 6.29
CA THR A 42 9.55 -2.02 6.17
C THR A 42 11.05 -1.85 5.93
N MET A 43 11.46 -0.87 5.13
CA MET A 43 12.87 -0.54 4.92
C MET A 43 13.53 -0.09 6.22
N PHE A 44 12.84 0.73 7.01
CA PHE A 44 13.30 1.16 8.33
C PHE A 44 13.46 -0.03 9.31
N GLU A 45 12.46 -0.90 9.41
CA GLU A 45 12.54 -2.11 10.27
C GLU A 45 13.66 -3.06 9.85
N ASN A 46 13.93 -3.18 8.55
CA ASN A 46 15.00 -4.02 8.01
C ASN A 46 16.38 -3.34 8.07
N GLY A 47 16.48 -2.12 8.62
CA GLY A 47 17.72 -1.35 8.75
C GLY A 47 18.32 -0.95 7.40
N LEU A 48 17.49 -0.75 6.36
CA LEU A 48 17.89 -0.32 5.03
C LEU A 48 18.05 1.20 4.98
N THR A 49 19.06 1.71 5.68
CA THR A 49 19.42 3.12 5.70
C THR A 49 20.45 3.46 4.60
N PRO A 50 20.57 4.74 4.20
CA PRO A 50 21.46 5.13 3.09
C PRO A 50 22.95 4.81 3.27
N ASP A 51 23.40 4.58 4.52
CA ASP A 51 24.77 4.22 4.86
C ASP A 51 25.10 2.72 4.66
N LYS A 52 24.09 1.88 4.38
CA LYS A 52 24.25 0.42 4.23
C LYS A 52 24.42 0.01 2.77
N ALA A 53 25.00 -1.17 2.57
CA ALA A 53 25.11 -1.79 1.25
C ALA A 53 23.73 -2.07 0.63
N TYR A 54 23.64 -1.97 -0.69
CA TYR A 54 22.41 -2.26 -1.44
C TYR A 54 21.93 -3.69 -1.21
N ARG A 55 20.60 -3.85 -1.12
CA ARG A 55 19.93 -5.15 -1.08
C ARG A 55 19.02 -5.34 -2.29
N LYS A 56 18.73 -6.60 -2.59
CA LYS A 56 17.84 -6.97 -3.69
C LYS A 56 16.41 -6.48 -3.40
N CYS A 57 15.81 -5.80 -4.37
CA CYS A 57 14.43 -5.31 -4.30
C CYS A 57 13.40 -6.38 -3.91
N ALA A 58 13.59 -7.62 -4.34
CA ALA A 58 12.71 -8.75 -4.03
C ALA A 58 12.61 -9.05 -2.53
N ASP A 59 13.68 -8.81 -1.75
CA ASP A 59 13.69 -8.99 -0.29
C ASP A 59 12.73 -8.00 0.40
N THR A 60 12.84 -6.72 0.02
CA THR A 60 11.96 -5.66 0.53
C THR A 60 10.51 -5.87 0.11
N VAL A 61 10.26 -6.19 -1.17
CA VAL A 61 8.89 -6.46 -1.67
C VAL A 61 8.27 -7.64 -0.93
N GLY A 62 8.99 -8.76 -0.80
CA GLY A 62 8.52 -9.92 -0.05
C GLY A 62 8.20 -9.60 1.42
N SER A 63 9.05 -8.82 2.07
CA SER A 63 8.85 -8.38 3.46
C SER A 63 7.59 -7.51 3.62
N VAL A 64 7.36 -6.57 2.70
CA VAL A 64 6.18 -5.69 2.70
C VAL A 64 4.90 -6.52 2.53
N LEU A 65 4.91 -7.49 1.62
CA LEU A 65 3.77 -8.36 1.37
C LEU A 65 3.43 -9.24 2.57
N GLY A 66 4.44 -9.87 3.18
CA GLY A 66 4.25 -10.77 4.31
C GLY A 66 3.77 -10.10 5.59
N ARG A 67 4.09 -8.82 5.79
CA ARG A 67 3.78 -8.12 7.05
C ARG A 67 2.67 -7.09 6.94
N TYR A 68 2.61 -6.30 5.86
CA TYR A 68 1.83 -5.06 5.84
C TYR A 68 0.92 -4.85 4.62
N HIS A 69 1.17 -5.53 3.50
CA HIS A 69 0.45 -5.29 2.25
C HIS A 69 -0.04 -6.60 1.60
N PRO A 70 -1.22 -7.11 1.97
CA PRO A 70 -1.75 -8.39 1.47
C PRO A 70 -2.39 -8.24 0.07
N HIS A 71 -1.68 -7.61 -0.86
CA HIS A 71 -2.09 -7.42 -2.25
C HIS A 71 -0.94 -7.82 -3.21
N GLY A 72 -1.13 -7.67 -4.51
CA GLY A 72 -0.14 -8.12 -5.50
C GLY A 72 1.23 -7.45 -5.36
N ASP A 73 2.29 -8.23 -5.56
CA ASP A 73 3.69 -7.83 -5.56
C ASP A 73 3.99 -6.74 -6.60
N ALA A 74 3.39 -6.84 -7.79
CA ALA A 74 3.54 -5.87 -8.87
C ALA A 74 3.24 -4.44 -8.42
N SER A 75 2.16 -4.24 -7.65
CA SER A 75 1.76 -2.90 -7.17
C SER A 75 2.76 -2.29 -6.19
N VAL A 76 3.41 -3.12 -5.38
CA VAL A 76 4.45 -2.69 -4.42
C VAL A 76 5.75 -2.40 -5.16
N TYR A 77 6.12 -3.26 -6.12
CA TYR A 77 7.31 -3.07 -6.93
C TYR A 77 7.24 -1.80 -7.78
N ASP A 78 6.14 -1.59 -8.49
CA ASP A 78 5.93 -0.39 -9.32
C ASP A 78 5.96 0.89 -8.48
N ALA A 79 5.35 0.87 -7.29
CA ALA A 79 5.41 1.99 -6.36
C ALA A 79 6.85 2.26 -5.88
N MET A 80 7.61 1.21 -5.56
CA MET A 80 9.01 1.33 -5.14
C MET A 80 9.90 1.87 -6.26
N VAL A 81 9.73 1.39 -7.50
CA VAL A 81 10.46 1.88 -8.67
C VAL A 81 10.13 3.34 -8.96
N ARG A 82 8.88 3.78 -8.79
CA ARG A 82 8.48 5.17 -9.03
C ARG A 82 8.98 6.16 -7.96
N MET A 83 9.34 5.67 -6.77
CA MET A 83 9.93 6.48 -5.70
C MET A 83 11.46 6.64 -5.84
N ALA A 84 12.11 5.77 -6.61
CA ALA A 84 13.55 5.81 -6.89
C ALA A 84 13.86 6.71 -8.09
#